data_AF-A0A2G6DBN5-F1
#
_entry.id   AF-A0A2G6DBN5-F1
#
_cell.length_a   1.000
_cell.length_b   1.000
_cell.length_c   1.000
_cell.angle_alpha   90.00
_cell.angle_beta   90.00
_cell.angle_gamma   90.00
#
_symmetry.space_group_name_H-M   'P 1'
#
loop_
_entity.id
_entity.type
_entity.pdbx_description
1 polymer ?
#
loop_
_entity_poly.entity_id
_entity_poly.type
_entity_poly.pdbx_seq_one_letter_code
_entity_poly.pdbx_strand_id
1 'polypeptide(L)'
;MRDLKSSVFRGLSILFLLTAAALFCVAMVDTVYVTTEQAIRGYWIFVTGWLGFLIFQFAWYANPLTLMALLLMRRHPWWALLCSILALIAMSQAFLFQEIPTDTLGNTIQILSRGLGFYCWVGMVACVFYAIVMLLIYRMFKRDYERHNQLPSSILISDAPTSTLKPVPPQPPLSYPPGVISTRSNP
;
A
#
# COMPACT_ATOMS: atom_id res chain seq x y z
N MET A 1 1.56 20.31 -17.61
CA MET A 1 0.76 19.14 -18.07
C MET A 1 1.12 17.81 -17.38
N ARG A 2 2.38 17.52 -17.00
CA ARG A 2 2.73 16.24 -16.34
C ARG A 2 2.26 16.12 -14.88
N ASP A 3 2.15 17.22 -14.14
CA ASP A 3 1.61 17.22 -12.75
C ASP A 3 0.13 16.82 -12.65
N LEU A 4 -0.62 17.08 -13.72
CA LEU A 4 -2.01 16.64 -13.83
C LEU A 4 -2.08 15.11 -13.94
N LYS A 5 -1.18 14.49 -14.72
CA LYS A 5 -1.13 13.03 -14.90
C LYS A 5 -0.78 12.31 -13.60
N SER A 6 0.20 12.79 -12.83
CA SER A 6 0.57 12.16 -11.56
C SER A 6 -0.56 12.26 -10.52
N SER A 7 -1.25 13.40 -10.47
CA SER A 7 -2.40 13.62 -9.59
C SER A 7 -3.58 12.68 -9.94
N VAL A 8 -3.82 12.42 -11.22
CA VAL A 8 -4.86 11.48 -11.69
C VAL A 8 -4.59 10.06 -11.18
N PHE A 9 -3.37 9.54 -11.27
CA PHE A 9 -3.06 8.19 -10.79
C PHE A 9 -3.27 8.04 -9.28
N ARG A 10 -2.92 9.07 -8.50
CA ARG A 10 -3.19 9.09 -7.06
C ARG A 10 -4.69 9.10 -6.77
N GLY A 11 -5.46 9.92 -7.47
CA GLY A 11 -6.91 9.96 -7.34
C GLY A 11 -7.56 8.62 -7.69
N LEU A 12 -7.10 8.00 -8.78
CA LEU A 12 -7.61 6.70 -9.23
C LEU A 12 -7.30 5.57 -8.23
N SER A 13 -6.10 5.57 -7.64
CA SER A 13 -5.75 4.63 -6.56
C SER A 13 -6.70 4.76 -5.37
N ILE A 14 -7.02 5.98 -4.93
CA ILE A 14 -7.97 6.23 -3.84
C ILE A 14 -9.38 5.76 -4.23
N LEU A 15 -9.82 6.06 -5.46
CA LEU A 15 -11.13 5.60 -5.97
C LEU A 15 -11.24 4.07 -5.91
N PHE A 16 -10.22 3.35 -6.39
CA PHE A 16 -10.20 1.88 -6.31
C PHE A 16 -10.26 1.38 -4.86
N LEU A 17 -9.58 2.02 -3.91
CA LEU A 17 -9.66 1.63 -2.50
C LEU A 17 -11.04 1.87 -1.90
N LEU A 18 -11.70 2.98 -2.24
CA LEU A 18 -13.06 3.26 -1.80
C LEU A 18 -14.05 2.24 -2.39
N THR A 19 -13.93 1.95 -3.68
CA THR A 19 -14.73 0.91 -4.34
C THR A 19 -14.48 -0.46 -3.70
N ALA A 20 -13.22 -0.80 -3.40
CA ALA A 20 -12.90 -2.05 -2.71
C ALA A 20 -13.58 -2.14 -1.33
N ALA A 21 -13.57 -1.06 -0.55
CA ALA A 21 -14.24 -1.01 0.74
C ALA A 21 -15.76 -1.19 0.62
N ALA A 22 -16.39 -0.52 -0.36
CA ALA A 22 -17.83 -0.69 -0.62
C ALA A 22 -18.16 -2.13 -1.04
N LEU A 23 -17.38 -2.71 -1.96
CA LEU A 23 -17.55 -4.08 -2.43
C LEU A 23 -17.35 -5.09 -1.30
N PHE A 24 -16.44 -4.84 -0.36
CA PHE A 24 -16.27 -5.68 0.83
C PHE A 24 -17.53 -5.73 1.68
N CYS A 25 -18.13 -4.57 1.95
CA CYS A 25 -19.36 -4.49 2.74
C CYS A 25 -20.49 -5.27 2.07
N VAL A 26 -20.65 -5.13 0.75
CA VAL A 26 -21.65 -5.90 -0.02
C VAL A 26 -21.33 -7.39 0.04
N ALA A 27 -20.08 -7.77 -0.20
CA ALA A 27 -19.64 -9.17 -0.17
C ALA A 27 -19.89 -9.85 1.18
N MET A 28 -19.78 -9.12 2.29
CA MET A 28 -20.02 -9.67 3.63
C MET A 28 -21.50 -9.96 3.89
N VAL A 29 -22.42 -9.11 3.41
CA VAL A 29 -23.86 -9.23 3.70
C VAL A 29 -24.56 -10.15 2.71
N ASP A 30 -24.14 -10.11 1.45
CA ASP A 30 -24.81 -10.80 0.36
C ASP A 30 -24.43 -12.29 0.26
N THR A 31 -25.21 -13.01 -0.53
CA THR A 31 -25.02 -14.43 -0.80
C THR A 31 -23.80 -14.63 -1.68
N VAL A 32 -22.89 -15.49 -1.23
CA VAL A 32 -21.68 -15.86 -1.97
C VAL A 32 -21.89 -17.18 -2.69
N TYR A 33 -22.46 -18.18 -2.02
CA TYR A 33 -22.77 -19.48 -2.62
C TYR A 33 -24.21 -19.84 -2.36
N VAL A 34 -24.89 -20.33 -3.39
CA VAL A 34 -26.19 -20.98 -3.28
C VAL A 34 -25.94 -22.47 -3.35
N THR A 35 -26.25 -23.18 -2.28
CA THR A 35 -26.11 -24.64 -2.22
C THR A 35 -27.48 -25.31 -2.31
N THR A 36 -27.49 -26.65 -2.38
CA THR A 36 -28.73 -27.44 -2.41
C THR A 36 -29.58 -27.27 -1.16
N GLU A 37 -28.96 -26.95 -0.03
CA GLU A 37 -29.66 -26.84 1.26
C GLU A 37 -29.89 -25.39 1.69
N GLN A 38 -28.94 -24.49 1.45
CA GLN A 38 -29.04 -23.12 1.94
C GLN A 38 -28.16 -22.11 1.18
N ALA A 39 -28.55 -20.84 1.24
CA ALA A 39 -27.74 -19.73 0.77
C ALA A 39 -26.69 -19.34 1.83
N ILE A 40 -25.41 -19.40 1.45
CA ILE A 40 -24.29 -19.05 2.33
C ILE A 40 -23.89 -17.60 2.08
N ARG A 41 -23.91 -16.80 3.16
CA ARG A 41 -23.53 -15.39 3.15
C ARG A 41 -22.03 -15.20 3.35
N GLY A 42 -21.48 -14.09 2.87
CA GLY A 42 -20.02 -13.88 2.89
C GLY A 42 -19.40 -13.76 4.26
N TYR A 43 -20.08 -13.14 5.24
CA TYR A 43 -19.57 -13.07 6.61
C TYR A 43 -19.32 -14.46 7.21
N TRP A 44 -20.16 -15.45 6.86
CA TRP A 44 -20.03 -16.80 7.37
C TRP A 44 -18.75 -17.45 6.82
N ILE A 45 -18.50 -17.30 5.52
CA ILE A 45 -17.28 -17.78 4.85
C ILE A 45 -16.05 -17.04 5.38
N PHE A 46 -16.17 -15.75 5.70
CA PHE A 46 -15.08 -14.98 6.27
C PHE A 46 -14.65 -15.52 7.64
N VAL A 47 -15.60 -15.91 8.50
CA VAL A 47 -15.31 -16.46 9.84
C VAL A 47 -14.88 -17.93 9.80
N THR A 48 -15.43 -18.73 8.89
CA THR A 48 -15.22 -20.19 8.87
C THR A 48 -14.16 -20.66 7.87
N GLY A 49 -13.86 -19.85 6.84
CA GLY A 49 -13.03 -20.28 5.71
C GLY A 49 -11.56 -20.54 6.03
N TRP A 50 -11.06 -20.14 7.20
CA TRP A 50 -9.70 -20.50 7.65
C TRP A 50 -9.54 -22.02 7.87
N LEU A 51 -10.65 -22.74 8.14
CA LEU A 51 -10.68 -24.20 8.20
C LEU A 51 -10.38 -24.85 6.85
N GLY A 52 -10.49 -24.09 5.75
CA GLY A 52 -10.13 -24.51 4.39
C GLY A 52 -8.70 -25.04 4.27
N PHE A 53 -7.79 -24.64 5.17
CA PHE A 53 -6.45 -25.19 5.24
C PHE A 53 -6.41 -26.73 5.39
N LEU A 54 -7.32 -27.29 6.19
CA LEU A 54 -7.36 -28.73 6.49
C LEU A 54 -7.77 -29.58 5.28
N ILE A 55 -8.39 -28.94 4.28
CA ILE A 55 -8.97 -29.56 3.09
C ILE A 55 -8.31 -29.02 1.81
N PHE A 56 -7.13 -28.40 1.91
CA PHE A 56 -6.39 -27.80 0.78
C PHE A 56 -7.17 -26.73 -0.02
N GLN A 57 -8.11 -26.05 0.63
CA GLN A 57 -8.84 -24.89 0.09
C GLN A 57 -8.19 -23.60 0.60
N PHE A 58 -7.35 -23.01 -0.25
CA PHE A 58 -6.57 -21.82 0.08
C PHE A 58 -7.24 -20.50 -0.31
N ALA A 59 -8.41 -20.54 -0.93
CA ALA A 59 -9.12 -19.34 -1.36
C ALA A 59 -9.33 -18.30 -0.26
N TRP A 60 -9.56 -18.73 0.97
CA TRP A 60 -9.74 -17.83 2.11
C TRP A 60 -8.51 -16.98 2.42
N TYR A 61 -7.30 -17.47 2.12
CA TYR A 61 -6.05 -16.73 2.36
C TYR A 61 -5.88 -15.49 1.48
N ALA A 62 -6.73 -15.32 0.46
CA ALA A 62 -6.85 -14.05 -0.24
C ALA A 62 -7.14 -12.89 0.72
N ASN A 63 -7.88 -13.12 1.82
CA ASN A 63 -8.22 -12.08 2.81
C ASN A 63 -6.98 -11.55 3.57
N PRO A 64 -6.23 -12.37 4.33
CA PRO A 64 -5.02 -11.89 5.02
C PRO A 64 -3.96 -11.36 4.05
N LEU A 65 -3.83 -11.93 2.83
CA LEU A 65 -2.91 -11.40 1.81
C LEU A 65 -3.34 -10.01 1.31
N THR A 66 -4.64 -9.78 1.11
CA THR A 66 -5.18 -8.47 0.73
C THR A 66 -4.96 -7.45 1.85
N LEU A 67 -5.20 -7.83 3.11
CA LEU A 67 -4.91 -6.98 4.26
C LEU A 67 -3.43 -6.63 4.36
N MET A 68 -2.55 -7.62 4.19
CA MET A 68 -1.10 -7.42 4.18
C MET A 68 -0.69 -6.47 3.04
N ALA A 69 -1.27 -6.64 1.85
CA ALA A 69 -1.01 -5.74 0.72
C ALA A 69 -1.37 -4.28 1.06
N LEU A 70 -2.52 -4.04 1.70
CA LEU A 70 -2.93 -2.70 2.14
C LEU A 70 -1.98 -2.12 3.20
N LEU A 71 -1.51 -2.92 4.16
CA LEU A 71 -0.55 -2.46 5.18
C LEU A 71 0.81 -2.11 4.56
N LEU A 72 1.27 -2.90 3.60
CA LEU A 72 2.59 -2.72 2.98
C LEU A 72 2.61 -1.63 1.91
N MET A 73 1.47 -1.26 1.31
CA MET A 73 1.42 -0.37 0.14
C MET A 73 2.11 0.98 0.35
N ARG A 74 2.14 1.49 1.60
CA ARG A 74 2.79 2.77 1.92
C ARG A 74 4.31 2.64 2.00
N ARG A 75 4.84 1.63 2.70
CA ARG A 75 6.28 1.52 3.00
C ARG A 75 7.04 0.65 1.99
N HIS A 76 6.43 -0.45 1.56
CA HIS A 76 7.04 -1.46 0.69
C HIS A 76 6.09 -1.84 -0.46
N PRO A 77 5.94 -0.96 -1.47
CA PRO A 77 4.90 -1.11 -2.50
C PRO A 77 5.13 -2.33 -3.42
N TRP A 78 6.38 -2.77 -3.61
CA TRP A 78 6.70 -3.99 -4.35
C TRP A 78 6.26 -5.27 -3.62
N TRP A 79 6.42 -5.30 -2.29
CA TRP A 79 5.92 -6.40 -1.47
C TRP A 79 4.39 -6.38 -1.42
N ALA A 80 3.78 -5.19 -1.35
CA ALA A 80 2.34 -5.05 -1.47
C ALA A 80 1.81 -5.61 -2.80
N LEU A 81 2.51 -5.34 -3.91
CA LEU A 81 2.17 -5.90 -5.21
C LEU A 81 2.23 -7.44 -5.19
N LEU A 82 3.33 -8.01 -4.69
CA LEU A 82 3.47 -9.47 -4.57
C LEU A 82 2.33 -10.08 -3.73
N CYS A 83 2.03 -9.50 -2.56
CA CYS A 83 0.90 -9.94 -1.73
C CYS A 83 -0.44 -9.87 -2.48
N SER A 84 -0.69 -8.79 -3.24
CA SER A 84 -1.93 -8.64 -4.01
C SER A 84 -2.05 -9.62 -5.18
N ILE A 85 -0.94 -9.98 -5.83
CA ILE A 85 -0.90 -11.01 -6.87
C ILE A 85 -1.21 -12.38 -6.25
N LEU A 86 -0.56 -12.71 -5.14
CA LEU A 86 -0.83 -13.96 -4.41
C LEU A 86 -2.29 -14.02 -3.93
N ALA A 87 -2.86 -12.88 -3.51
CA ALA A 87 -4.27 -12.81 -3.12
C ALA A 87 -5.20 -13.13 -4.31
N LEU A 88 -4.92 -12.60 -5.50
CA LEU A 88 -5.70 -12.92 -6.71
C LEU A 88 -5.59 -14.39 -7.11
N ILE A 89 -4.39 -14.97 -7.01
CA ILE A 89 -4.17 -16.39 -7.30
C ILE A 89 -4.88 -17.28 -6.27
N ALA A 90 -4.82 -16.93 -4.98
CA ALA A 90 -5.58 -17.65 -3.96
C ALA A 90 -7.08 -17.56 -4.24
N MET A 91 -7.59 -16.36 -4.51
CA MET A 91 -9.01 -16.13 -4.79
C MET A 91 -9.49 -16.86 -6.05
N SER A 92 -8.65 -17.02 -7.07
CA SER A 92 -9.04 -17.74 -8.29
C SER A 92 -9.35 -19.21 -8.03
N GLN A 93 -8.74 -19.82 -7.00
CA GLN A 93 -9.06 -21.19 -6.59
C GLN A 93 -10.55 -21.34 -6.21
N ALA A 94 -11.18 -20.27 -5.71
CA ALA A 94 -12.60 -20.28 -5.34
C ALA A 94 -13.54 -20.58 -6.53
N PHE A 95 -13.10 -20.32 -7.76
CA PHE A 95 -13.83 -20.66 -8.99
C PHE A 95 -13.82 -22.16 -9.30
N LEU A 96 -12.82 -22.90 -8.82
CA LEU A 96 -12.71 -24.34 -9.05
C LEU A 96 -13.54 -25.15 -8.04
N PHE A 97 -14.05 -24.52 -6.99
CA PHE A 97 -14.89 -25.21 -6.01
C PHE A 97 -16.24 -25.55 -6.61
N GLN A 98 -16.58 -26.84 -6.51
CA GLN A 98 -17.89 -27.41 -6.84
C GLN A 98 -18.65 -27.81 -5.56
N GLU A 99 -17.94 -28.02 -4.46
CA GLU A 99 -18.51 -28.47 -3.19
C GLU A 99 -17.86 -27.73 -2.01
N ILE A 100 -18.63 -27.54 -0.94
CA ILE A 100 -18.20 -26.92 0.31
C ILE A 100 -18.42 -27.94 1.43
N PRO A 101 -17.39 -28.26 2.22
CA PRO A 101 -17.58 -29.11 3.38
C PRO A 101 -18.39 -28.40 4.45
N THR A 102 -19.35 -29.14 5.01
CA THR A 102 -20.27 -28.62 6.02
C THR A 102 -20.03 -29.17 7.40
N ASP A 103 -19.31 -30.28 7.52
CA ASP A 103 -18.96 -30.86 8.81
C ASP A 103 -17.54 -31.45 8.81
N THR A 104 -16.98 -31.52 10.01
CA THR A 104 -15.74 -32.21 10.38
C THR A 104 -15.75 -33.71 10.07
N LEU A 105 -16.94 -34.28 9.86
CA LEU A 105 -17.15 -35.68 9.47
C LEU A 105 -16.96 -35.94 7.97
N GLY A 106 -16.66 -34.91 7.16
CA GLY A 106 -16.39 -35.05 5.73
C GLY A 106 -17.60 -34.91 4.81
N ASN A 107 -18.75 -34.52 5.36
CA ASN A 107 -19.94 -34.20 4.55
C ASN A 107 -19.69 -32.95 3.72
N THR A 108 -20.03 -33.00 2.42
CA THR A 108 -19.93 -31.89 1.49
C THR A 108 -21.31 -31.53 0.95
N ILE A 109 -21.52 -30.25 0.66
CA ILE A 109 -22.70 -29.76 -0.05
C ILE A 109 -22.28 -29.17 -1.38
N GLN A 110 -23.02 -29.50 -2.43
CA GLN A 110 -22.77 -28.99 -3.77
C GLN A 110 -23.16 -27.52 -3.91
N ILE A 111 -22.32 -26.78 -4.62
CA ILE A 111 -22.55 -25.39 -5.00
C ILE A 111 -23.36 -25.38 -6.30
N LEU A 112 -24.61 -24.92 -6.24
CA LEU A 112 -25.48 -24.80 -7.40
C LEU A 112 -25.16 -23.55 -8.21
N SER A 113 -24.93 -22.43 -7.53
CA SER A 113 -24.57 -21.16 -8.17
C SER A 113 -23.81 -20.23 -7.25
N ARG A 114 -23.17 -19.21 -7.85
CA ARG A 114 -22.41 -18.17 -7.17
C ARG A 114 -23.26 -16.92 -7.13
N GLY A 115 -23.47 -16.38 -5.93
CA GLY A 115 -24.26 -15.18 -5.73
C GLY A 115 -23.47 -13.90 -6.02
N LEU A 116 -24.15 -12.76 -5.94
CA LEU A 116 -23.54 -11.45 -6.19
C LEU A 116 -22.40 -11.14 -5.20
N GLY A 117 -22.52 -11.58 -3.94
CA GLY A 117 -21.49 -11.42 -2.91
C GLY A 117 -20.14 -12.02 -3.31
N PHE A 118 -20.16 -13.15 -4.05
CA PHE A 118 -18.93 -13.77 -4.57
C PHE A 118 -18.21 -12.85 -5.56
N TYR A 119 -18.94 -12.29 -6.52
CA TYR A 119 -18.36 -11.39 -7.52
C TYR A 119 -17.91 -10.06 -6.91
N CYS A 120 -18.65 -9.52 -5.93
CA CYS A 120 -18.22 -8.35 -5.16
C CYS A 120 -16.91 -8.63 -4.42
N TRP A 121 -16.74 -9.83 -3.85
CA TRP A 121 -15.51 -10.22 -3.17
C TRP A 121 -14.31 -10.30 -4.12
N VAL A 122 -14.48 -10.94 -5.28
CA VAL A 122 -13.44 -10.97 -6.33
C VAL A 122 -13.11 -9.55 -6.81
N GLY A 123 -14.15 -8.74 -7.04
CA GLY A 123 -14.01 -7.35 -7.47
C GLY A 123 -13.24 -6.50 -6.46
N MET A 124 -13.47 -6.69 -5.16
CA MET A 124 -12.71 -6.03 -4.10
C MET A 124 -11.22 -6.36 -4.20
N VAL A 125 -10.85 -7.64 -4.28
CA VAL A 125 -9.44 -8.06 -4.34
C VAL A 125 -8.77 -7.48 -5.59
N ALA A 126 -9.48 -7.49 -6.73
CA ALA A 126 -9.02 -6.87 -7.97
C ALA A 126 -8.84 -5.34 -7.82
N CYS A 127 -9.78 -4.64 -7.17
CA CYS A 127 -9.66 -3.21 -6.92
C CYS A 127 -8.42 -2.87 -6.08
N VAL A 128 -8.11 -3.67 -5.05
CA VAL A 128 -6.89 -3.48 -4.24
C VAL A 128 -5.64 -3.68 -5.08
N PHE A 129 -5.59 -4.72 -5.92
CA PHE A 129 -4.50 -4.94 -6.87
C PHE A 129 -4.28 -3.72 -7.79
N TYR A 130 -5.34 -3.25 -8.45
CA TYR A 130 -5.24 -2.07 -9.33
C TYR A 130 -4.87 -0.80 -8.57
N ALA A 131 -5.36 -0.61 -7.34
CA ALA A 131 -4.97 0.52 -6.50
C ALA A 131 -3.46 0.56 -6.24
N ILE A 132 -2.85 -0.61 -5.98
CA ILE A 132 -1.41 -0.75 -5.76
C ILE A 132 -0.63 -0.48 -7.05
N VAL A 133 -1.09 -1.01 -8.19
CA VAL A 133 -0.49 -0.74 -9.50
C VAL A 133 -0.50 0.77 -9.81
N MET A 134 -1.63 1.45 -9.61
CA MET A 134 -1.73 2.90 -9.82
C MET A 134 -0.81 3.68 -8.88
N LEU A 135 -0.68 3.25 -7.63
CA LEU A 135 0.25 3.85 -6.67
C LEU A 135 1.70 3.69 -7.09
N LEU A 136 2.08 2.52 -7.62
CA LEU A 136 3.43 2.26 -8.13
C LEU A 136 3.74 3.14 -9.34
N ILE A 137 2.81 3.24 -10.29
CA ILE A 137 2.93 4.12 -11.46
C ILE A 137 3.10 5.58 -11.01
N TYR A 138 2.28 6.03 -10.05
CA TYR A 138 2.42 7.37 -9.46
C TYR A 138 3.82 7.60 -8.86
N ARG A 139 4.33 6.63 -8.08
CA ARG A 139 5.66 6.73 -7.44
C ARG A 139 6.79 6.75 -8.47
N MET A 140 6.68 5.96 -9.54
CA MET A 140 7.65 5.97 -10.63
C MET A 140 7.73 7.35 -11.28
N PHE A 141 6.61 7.91 -11.71
CA PHE A 141 6.58 9.23 -12.33
C PHE A 141 7.09 10.34 -11.39
N LYS A 142 6.74 10.28 -10.09
CA LYS A 142 7.23 11.23 -9.10
C LYS A 142 8.75 11.15 -8.93
N ARG A 143 9.32 9.95 -8.88
CA ARG A 143 10.76 9.73 -8.76
C ARG A 143 11.53 10.24 -9.98
N ASP A 144 11.00 10.02 -11.18
CA ASP A 144 11.64 10.48 -12.42
C ASP A 144 11.62 12.02 -12.52
N TYR A 145 10.54 12.66 -12.05
CA TYR A 145 10.45 14.12 -11.97
C TYR A 145 11.48 14.70 -11.00
N GLU A 146 11.59 14.13 -9.79
CA GLU A 146 12.58 14.59 -8.79
C GLU A 146 14.01 14.43 -9.31
N ARG A 147 14.31 13.34 -10.03
CA ARG A 147 15.63 13.10 -10.63
C ARG A 147 15.98 14.09 -11.74
N HIS A 148 15.00 14.53 -12.53
CA HIS A 148 15.22 15.53 -13.57
C HIS A 148 15.36 16.96 -13.05
N ASN A 149 14.69 17.30 -11.93
CA ASN A 149 14.74 18.63 -11.35
C ASN A 149 15.88 18.85 -10.35
N GLN A 150 16.52 17.79 -9.85
CA GLN A 150 17.80 17.90 -9.17
C GLN A 150 18.88 18.23 -10.22
N LEU A 151 19.15 19.53 -10.41
CA LEU A 151 20.35 20.00 -11.12
C LEU A 151 21.58 19.36 -10.47
N PRO A 152 22.63 18.99 -11.25
CA PRO A 152 23.84 18.44 -10.68
C PRO A 152 24.45 19.48 -9.74
N SER A 153 24.45 19.20 -8.43
CA SER A 153 25.20 19.96 -7.45
C SER A 153 26.71 19.93 -7.71
N SER A 154 27.17 19.15 -8.70
CA SER A 154 28.55 19.12 -9.19
C SER A 154 28.97 20.36 -9.98
N ILE A 155 28.08 21.32 -10.27
CA ILE A 155 28.45 22.59 -10.96
C ILE A 155 28.77 23.72 -9.95
N LEU A 156 28.52 23.54 -8.65
CA LEU A 156 28.87 24.53 -7.61
C LEU A 156 30.23 24.28 -6.94
N ILE A 157 31.12 23.53 -7.60
CA ILE A 157 32.54 23.44 -7.25
C ILE A 157 33.35 23.63 -8.54
N SER A 158 33.29 24.83 -9.12
CA SER A 158 34.25 25.29 -10.11
C SER A 158 34.88 26.57 -9.55
N ASP A 159 36.09 26.39 -9.04
CA ASP A 159 37.20 27.32 -9.14
C ASP A 159 37.02 28.73 -8.54
N ALA A 160 37.11 28.82 -7.21
CA ALA A 160 37.76 29.99 -6.60
C ALA A 160 39.24 29.64 -6.36
N PRO A 161 40.22 30.19 -7.12
CA PRO A 161 41.62 29.96 -6.83
C PRO A 161 41.97 30.56 -5.46
N THR A 162 42.25 29.68 -4.50
CA THR A 162 42.67 29.96 -3.13
C THR A 162 44.10 30.53 -3.07
N SER A 163 44.42 31.59 -3.81
CA SER A 163 45.79 32.13 -3.87
C SER A 163 45.94 33.65 -3.74
N THR A 164 44.90 34.40 -3.35
CA THR A 164 45.03 35.87 -3.12
C THR A 164 44.59 36.34 -1.74
N LEU A 165 44.78 35.51 -0.69
CA LEU A 165 44.73 36.00 0.68
C LEU A 165 46.11 36.57 1.08
N LYS A 166 46.26 37.89 0.95
CA LYS A 166 47.30 38.64 1.68
C LYS A 166 47.20 38.31 3.18
N PRO A 167 48.32 38.07 3.88
CA PRO A 167 48.28 37.93 5.34
C PRO A 167 47.77 39.23 5.96
N VAL A 168 46.70 39.12 6.75
CA VAL A 168 46.17 40.21 7.57
C VAL A 168 47.23 40.56 8.63
N PRO A 169 47.63 41.83 8.78
CA PRO A 169 48.58 42.22 9.82
C PRO A 169 47.99 41.97 11.22
N PRO A 170 48.82 41.64 12.22
CA PRO A 170 48.35 41.36 13.57
C PRO A 170 47.63 42.58 14.15
N GLN A 171 46.37 42.38 14.57
CA GLN A 171 45.62 43.43 15.25
C GLN A 171 46.21 43.69 16.64
N PRO A 172 46.36 44.95 17.07
CA PRO A 172 46.77 45.27 18.43
C PRO A 172 45.71 44.79 19.43
N PRO A 173 46.11 44.37 20.65
CA PRO A 173 45.16 43.89 21.66
C PRO A 173 44.17 45.00 22.04
N LEU A 174 42.89 44.61 22.13
CA LEU A 174 41.80 45.47 22.59
C LEU A 174 42.14 46.03 23.99
N SER A 175 42.47 47.32 24.08
CA SER A 175 42.58 48.00 25.36
C SER A 175 41.18 48.37 25.84
N TYR A 176 40.71 47.74 26.92
CA TYR A 176 39.49 48.16 27.59
C TYR A 176 39.76 49.46 28.38
N PRO A 177 38.88 50.48 28.28
CA PRO A 177 38.98 51.65 29.14
C PRO A 177 38.72 51.24 30.60
N PRO A 178 39.46 51.81 31.58
CA PRO A 178 39.25 51.50 32.99
C PRO A 178 37.86 52.01 33.43
N GLY A 179 37.01 51.10 33.90
CA GLY A 179 35.71 51.44 34.48
C GLY A 179 34.51 50.63 33.98
N VAL A 180 34.67 49.71 33.03
CA VAL A 180 33.55 48.90 32.53
C VAL A 180 33.42 47.62 33.37
N ILE A 181 32.50 47.64 34.34
CA ILE A 181 32.08 46.45 35.10
C ILE A 181 31.18 45.60 34.19
N SER A 182 31.64 44.40 33.85
CA SER A 182 30.83 43.38 33.16
C SER A 182 29.79 42.83 34.13
N THR A 183 28.51 43.15 33.95
CA THR A 183 27.39 42.69 34.79
C THR A 183 26.68 41.46 34.24
N ARG A 184 27.30 40.69 33.34
CA ARG A 184 26.64 39.51 32.76
C ARG A 184 26.84 38.27 33.64
N SER A 185 26.04 38.16 34.70
CA SER A 185 25.70 36.87 35.32
C SER A 185 24.74 36.13 34.38
N ASN A 186 25.20 35.02 33.82
CA ASN A 186 24.41 34.11 32.99
C ASN A 186 23.50 33.24 33.91
N PRO A 187 22.24 32.98 33.54
CA PRO A 187 21.47 31.85 34.07
C PRO A 187 21.95 30.51 33.48
#